data_AF-A0A1M6J808-F1
#
_entry.id   AF-A0A1M6J808-F1
#
_cell.length_a   1.000
_cell.length_b   1.000
_cell.length_c   1.000
_cell.angle_alpha   90.00
_cell.angle_beta   90.00
_cell.angle_gamma   90.00
#
_symmetry.space_group_name_H-M   'P 1'
#
loop_
_entity.id
_entity.type
_entity.pdbx_description
1 polymer ?
#
loop_
_entity_poly.entity_id
_entity_poly.type
_entity_poly.pdbx_seq_one_letter_code
_entity_poly.pdbx_strand_id
1 'polypeptide(L)'
;MSKVEINQGEIKVKFNEPTSGKLSFEELGISNEGAKLESGLLRLVFDLEGIGEHDYYQVPTLELFYEENMSETHWVCEFNGKTILDKLDHYGHSTILLLNRDILSKLEQHHENVLIVHAEFPQPAKLNLKESSIRLFK
;
A
#
# COMPACT_ATOMS: atom_id res chain seq x y z
N MET A 1 -10.03 -9.99 9.88
CA MET A 1 -10.69 -8.78 9.32
C MET A 1 -9.91 -7.52 9.69
N SER A 2 -9.68 -6.59 8.76
CA SER A 2 -8.93 -5.32 8.98
C SER A 2 -9.81 -4.20 9.55
N LYS A 3 -9.18 -3.16 10.13
CA LYS A 3 -9.82 -1.88 10.50
C LYS A 3 -9.24 -0.77 9.63
N VAL A 4 -10.10 0.08 9.03
CA VAL A 4 -9.65 1.19 8.17
C VAL A 4 -9.98 2.54 8.81
N GLU A 5 -9.02 3.45 8.79
CA GLU A 5 -9.14 4.85 9.20
C GLU A 5 -8.74 5.74 8.01
N ILE A 6 -9.58 6.72 7.66
CA ILE A 6 -9.39 7.58 6.49
C ILE A 6 -9.28 9.03 6.95
N ASN A 7 -8.16 9.66 6.59
CA ASN A 7 -7.89 11.08 6.75
C ASN A 7 -7.61 11.70 5.37
N GLN A 8 -7.59 13.03 5.27
CA GLN A 8 -7.30 13.68 4.00
C GLN A 8 -5.90 13.29 3.48
N GLY A 9 -5.84 12.58 2.35
CA GLY A 9 -4.59 12.10 1.75
C GLY A 9 -3.95 10.91 2.47
N GLU A 10 -4.56 10.36 3.53
CA GLU A 10 -4.04 9.21 4.27
C GLU A 10 -5.10 8.12 4.45
N ILE A 11 -4.75 6.89 4.12
CA ILE A 11 -5.57 5.70 4.37
C ILE A 11 -4.76 4.76 5.24
N LYS A 12 -5.23 4.51 6.46
CA LYS A 12 -4.61 3.56 7.39
C LYS A 12 -5.44 2.29 7.44
N VAL A 13 -4.79 1.15 7.22
CA VAL A 13 -5.36 -0.19 7.28
C VAL A 13 -4.62 -0.98 8.35
N LYS A 14 -5.31 -1.32 9.44
CA LYS A 14 -4.78 -2.17 10.51
C LYS A 14 -5.19 -3.62 10.27
N PHE A 15 -4.21 -4.51 10.20
CA PHE A 15 -4.44 -5.94 10.16
C PHE A 15 -4.63 -6.48 11.57
N ASN A 16 -5.56 -7.43 11.72
CA ASN A 16 -5.74 -8.17 12.97
C ASN A 16 -5.13 -9.58 12.89
N GLU A 17 -4.88 -10.09 11.68
CA GLU A 17 -4.30 -11.40 11.41
C GLU A 17 -3.64 -11.38 10.02
N PRO A 18 -2.63 -12.23 9.75
CA PRO A 18 -2.05 -12.37 8.43
C PRO A 18 -3.11 -12.98 7.51
N THR A 19 -3.34 -12.34 6.36
CA THR A 19 -4.31 -12.81 5.39
C THR A 19 -3.58 -13.24 4.13
N SER A 20 -3.69 -14.52 3.81
CA SER A 20 -3.09 -15.17 2.65
C SER A 20 -3.72 -14.69 1.34
N GLY A 21 -2.90 -14.63 0.29
CA GLY A 21 -3.38 -14.35 -1.07
C GLY A 21 -3.52 -12.86 -1.39
N LYS A 22 -4.25 -12.59 -2.48
CA LYS A 22 -4.45 -11.24 -3.03
C LYS A 22 -5.72 -10.66 -2.43
N LEU A 23 -5.63 -9.45 -1.89
CA LEU A 23 -6.76 -8.69 -1.35
C LEU A 23 -6.89 -7.38 -2.10
N SER A 24 -8.07 -7.12 -2.65
CA SER A 24 -8.41 -5.82 -3.20
C SER A 24 -8.55 -4.77 -2.10
N PHE A 25 -8.44 -3.49 -2.47
CA PHE A 25 -8.64 -2.39 -1.54
C PHE A 25 -10.10 -2.33 -1.04
N GLU A 26 -11.05 -2.76 -1.87
CA GLU A 26 -12.45 -2.96 -1.50
C GLU A 26 -12.58 -4.05 -0.40
N GLU A 27 -11.92 -5.20 -0.54
CA GLU A 27 -11.91 -6.26 0.47
C GLU A 27 -11.22 -5.86 1.77
N LEU A 28 -10.24 -4.96 1.71
CA LEU A 28 -9.59 -4.37 2.89
C LEU A 28 -10.50 -3.38 3.64
N GLY A 29 -11.62 -2.95 3.02
CA GLY A 29 -12.59 -2.03 3.59
C GLY A 29 -12.32 -0.55 3.31
N ILE A 30 -11.49 -0.22 2.32
CA ILE A 30 -11.24 1.16 1.91
C ILE A 30 -12.50 1.71 1.23
N SER A 31 -12.94 2.90 1.63
CA SER A 31 -14.15 3.53 1.06
C SER A 31 -13.82 4.41 -0.15
N ASN A 32 -14.83 4.69 -0.97
CA ASN A 32 -14.72 5.59 -2.13
C ASN A 32 -14.28 7.02 -1.78
N GLU A 33 -14.49 7.45 -0.53
CA GLU A 33 -14.04 8.77 -0.07
C GLU A 33 -12.52 8.78 0.11
N GLY A 34 -11.95 7.72 0.69
CA GLY A 34 -10.49 7.55 0.80
C GLY A 34 -9.80 7.33 -0.54
N ALA A 35 -10.54 6.89 -1.56
CA ALA A 35 -10.00 6.69 -2.91
C ALA A 35 -9.68 7.99 -3.65
N LYS A 36 -10.20 9.14 -3.23
CA LYS A 36 -10.02 10.44 -3.91
C LYS A 36 -8.85 11.22 -3.32
N LEU A 37 -7.89 11.55 -4.17
CA LEU A 37 -6.65 12.23 -3.84
C LEU A 37 -6.68 13.65 -4.43
N GLU A 38 -7.42 14.55 -3.78
CA GLU A 38 -7.66 15.93 -4.28
C GLU A 38 -6.36 16.75 -4.44
N SER A 39 -5.34 16.48 -3.64
CA SER A 39 -4.03 17.15 -3.72
C SER A 39 -3.00 16.41 -4.58
N GLY A 40 -3.36 15.24 -5.13
CA GLY A 40 -2.40 14.33 -5.77
C GLY A 40 -1.43 13.65 -4.79
N LEU A 41 -1.63 13.77 -3.47
CA LEU A 41 -0.79 13.11 -2.48
C LEU A 41 -1.53 11.92 -1.85
N LEU A 42 -0.80 10.81 -1.70
CA LEU A 42 -1.29 9.60 -1.05
C LEU A 42 -0.32 9.11 0.01
N ARG A 43 -0.85 8.74 1.16
CA ARG A 43 -0.17 7.97 2.20
C ARG A 43 -1.00 6.76 2.59
N LEU A 44 -0.63 5.58 2.12
CA LEU A 44 -1.22 4.31 2.56
C LEU A 44 -0.39 3.74 3.71
N VAL A 45 -1.03 3.44 4.83
CA VAL A 45 -0.36 2.87 6.01
C VAL A 45 -0.94 1.50 6.29
N PHE A 46 -0.13 0.45 6.17
CA PHE A 46 -0.49 -0.88 6.60
C PHE A 46 0.16 -1.14 7.97
N ASP A 47 -0.67 -1.15 9.00
CA ASP A 47 -0.30 -1.49 10.37
C ASP A 47 -0.40 -3.01 10.54
N LEU A 48 0.77 -3.63 10.67
CA LEU A 48 0.99 -5.07 10.81
C LEU A 48 1.37 -5.44 12.26
N GLU A 49 1.20 -4.54 13.21
CA GLU A 49 1.44 -4.83 14.63
C GLU A 49 0.46 -5.89 15.14
N GLY A 50 0.99 -6.87 15.88
CA GLY A 50 0.18 -7.83 16.62
C GLY A 50 -0.47 -8.93 15.78
N ILE A 51 -0.09 -9.07 14.50
CA ILE A 51 -0.65 -10.12 13.63
C ILE A 51 0.06 -11.48 13.76
N GLY A 52 1.09 -11.60 14.61
CA GLY A 52 1.83 -12.85 14.80
C GLY A 52 2.99 -13.00 13.80
N GLU A 53 3.25 -14.22 13.35
CA GLU A 53 4.34 -14.51 12.41
C GLU A 53 4.02 -13.99 11.00
N HIS A 54 4.92 -13.18 10.45
CA HIS A 54 4.80 -12.66 9.09
C HIS A 54 5.41 -13.66 8.09
N ASP A 55 4.62 -14.64 7.63
CA ASP A 55 5.05 -15.46 6.48
C ASP A 55 4.82 -14.69 5.16
N TYR A 56 5.80 -13.88 4.77
CA TYR A 56 5.71 -13.06 3.57
C TYR A 56 5.59 -13.90 2.28
N TYR A 57 4.79 -13.36 1.35
CA TYR A 57 4.70 -13.89 0.00
C TYR A 57 6.07 -13.86 -0.70
N GLN A 58 6.25 -14.70 -1.73
CA GLN A 58 7.56 -14.81 -2.41
C GLN A 58 8.04 -13.46 -2.96
N VAL A 59 7.10 -12.65 -3.48
CA VAL A 59 7.33 -11.27 -3.90
C VAL A 59 6.15 -10.44 -3.39
N PRO A 60 6.22 -9.88 -2.16
CA PRO A 60 5.14 -9.08 -1.63
C PRO A 60 4.85 -7.91 -2.58
N THR A 61 3.61 -7.77 -3.00
CA THR A 61 3.24 -6.92 -4.13
C THR A 61 2.10 -5.99 -3.76
N LEU A 62 2.18 -4.75 -4.22
CA LEU A 62 1.04 -3.84 -4.28
C LEU A 62 0.78 -3.50 -5.75
N GLU A 63 -0.47 -3.63 -6.17
CA GLU A 63 -0.93 -3.20 -7.48
C GLU A 63 -1.87 -2.01 -7.26
N LEU A 64 -1.52 -0.85 -7.81
CA LEU A 64 -2.28 0.38 -7.65
C LEU A 64 -2.84 0.75 -9.02
N PHE A 65 -4.14 0.92 -9.10
CA PHE A 65 -4.85 1.36 -10.30
C PHE A 65 -5.56 2.66 -9.99
N TYR A 66 -5.53 3.59 -10.94
CA TYR A 66 -6.15 4.90 -10.80
C TYR A 66 -6.90 5.26 -12.09
N GLU A 67 -7.97 6.05 -11.99
CA GLU A 67 -8.89 6.32 -13.10
C GLU A 67 -8.28 7.25 -14.15
N GLU A 68 -7.43 8.18 -13.72
CA GLU A 68 -6.81 9.17 -14.58
C GLU A 68 -5.53 8.65 -15.21
N ASN A 69 -5.23 9.15 -16.40
CA ASN A 69 -3.97 8.87 -17.07
C ASN A 69 -2.92 9.89 -16.60
N MET A 70 -1.94 9.41 -15.84
CA MET A 70 -0.92 10.23 -15.18
C MET A 70 0.32 10.30 -16.04
N SER A 71 0.99 11.46 -16.07
CA SER A 71 2.24 11.63 -16.83
C SER A 71 3.46 11.06 -16.11
N GLU A 72 3.56 11.31 -14.81
CA GLU A 72 4.65 10.83 -13.95
C GLU A 72 4.12 10.67 -12.54
N THR A 73 4.37 9.51 -11.92
CA THR A 73 4.00 9.26 -10.53
C THR A 73 5.23 8.80 -9.77
N HIS A 74 5.46 9.38 -8.59
CA HIS A 74 6.56 9.01 -7.71
C HIS A 74 6.04 8.18 -6.55
N TRP A 75 6.70 7.06 -6.26
CA TRP A 75 6.29 6.09 -5.26
C TRP A 75 7.46 5.78 -4.34
N VAL A 76 7.20 5.86 -3.03
CA VAL A 76 8.17 5.49 -2.00
C VAL A 76 7.51 4.53 -1.04
N CYS A 77 8.12 3.36 -0.84
CA CYS A 77 7.71 2.44 0.21
C CYS A 77 8.72 2.49 1.36
N GLU A 78 8.20 2.64 2.56
CA GLU A 78 8.94 2.58 3.81
C GLU A 78 8.45 1.40 4.65
N PHE A 79 9.37 0.65 5.24
CA PHE A 79 9.03 -0.35 6.25
C PHE A 79 9.85 -0.09 7.51
N ASN A 80 9.16 0.08 8.64
CA ASN A 80 9.76 0.38 9.95
C ASN A 80 10.79 1.52 9.91
N GLY A 81 10.44 2.65 9.29
CA GLY A 81 11.30 3.83 9.23
C GLY A 81 12.40 3.80 8.16
N LYS A 82 12.45 2.76 7.30
CA LYS A 82 13.45 2.64 6.24
C LYS A 82 12.81 2.53 4.87
N THR A 83 13.29 3.34 3.92
CA THR A 83 12.92 3.21 2.51
C THR A 83 13.38 1.86 1.97
N ILE A 84 12.42 1.08 1.46
CA ILE A 84 12.64 -0.25 0.86
C ILE A 84 12.39 -0.26 -0.65
N LEU A 85 11.69 0.75 -1.17
CA LEU A 85 11.46 0.96 -2.60
C LEU A 85 11.33 2.46 -2.87
N ASP A 86 11.93 2.91 -3.96
CA ASP A 86 11.78 4.24 -4.53
C ASP A 86 11.65 4.07 -6.04
N LYS A 87 10.52 4.49 -6.61
CA LYS A 87 10.14 4.21 -8.00
C LYS A 87 9.46 5.41 -8.62
N LEU A 88 9.93 5.78 -9.81
CA LEU A 88 9.29 6.74 -10.70
C LEU A 88 8.67 5.97 -11.86
N ASP A 89 7.37 6.14 -12.09
CA ASP A 89 6.68 5.61 -13.25
C ASP A 89 6.32 6.72 -14.22
N HIS A 90 6.72 6.53 -15.47
CA HIS A 90 6.42 7.45 -16.57
C HIS A 90 5.22 6.94 -17.35
N TYR A 91 4.13 7.68 -17.26
CA TYR A 91 2.91 7.53 -18.02
C TYR A 91 2.09 6.24 -17.75
N GLY A 92 0.86 6.38 -17.30
CA GLY A 92 -0.04 5.24 -17.14
C GLY A 92 -1.26 5.52 -16.27
N HIS A 93 -2.03 4.46 -16.01
CA HIS A 93 -3.17 4.44 -15.08
C HIS A 93 -2.98 3.39 -13.97
N SER A 94 -1.77 2.84 -13.86
CA SER A 94 -1.43 1.84 -12.85
C SER A 94 0.06 1.78 -12.54
N THR A 95 0.36 1.29 -11.36
CA THR A 95 1.72 1.06 -10.86
C THR A 95 1.76 -0.26 -10.10
N ILE A 96 2.77 -1.08 -10.36
CA ILE A 96 3.04 -2.31 -9.61
C ILE A 96 4.31 -2.11 -8.79
N LEU A 97 4.18 -2.26 -7.47
CA LEU A 97 5.27 -2.16 -6.50
C LEU A 97 5.64 -3.56 -6.04
N LEU A 98 6.82 -4.03 -6.44
CA LEU A 98 7.37 -5.32 -6.04
C LEU A 98 8.34 -5.10 -4.88
N LEU A 99 7.99 -5.62 -3.70
CA LEU A 99 8.81 -5.50 -2.51
C LEU A 99 9.75 -6.70 -2.37
N ASN A 100 10.88 -6.48 -1.70
CA ASN A 100 11.83 -7.54 -1.40
C ASN A 100 11.50 -8.18 -0.05
N ARG A 101 11.05 -9.44 -0.08
CA ARG A 101 10.70 -10.20 1.13
C ARG A 101 11.86 -10.28 2.13
N ASP A 102 13.10 -10.42 1.65
CA ASP A 102 14.26 -10.61 2.52
C ASP A 102 14.61 -9.29 3.22
N ILE A 103 14.28 -8.15 2.62
CA ILE A 103 14.40 -6.83 3.28
C ILE A 103 13.33 -6.69 4.36
N LEU A 104 12.07 -7.05 4.05
CA LEU A 104 10.99 -7.02 5.04
C LEU A 104 11.32 -7.88 6.26
N SER A 105 11.68 -9.15 6.06
CA SER A 105 12.05 -10.06 7.16
C SER A 105 13.26 -9.59 7.97
N LYS A 106 14.21 -8.85 7.36
CA LYS A 106 15.36 -8.28 8.09
C LYS A 106 15.01 -7.07 8.94
N LEU A 107 13.96 -6.34 8.55
CA LEU A 107 13.53 -5.10 9.20
C LEU A 107 12.35 -5.31 10.14
N GLU A 108 11.73 -6.49 10.10
CA GLU A 108 10.66 -6.91 10.99
C GLU A 108 11.10 -6.82 12.45
N GLN A 109 10.22 -6.29 13.29
CA GLN A 109 10.45 -6.16 14.72
C GLN A 109 9.39 -6.98 15.48
N HIS A 110 9.68 -7.31 16.74
CA HIS A 110 8.76 -8.12 17.56
C HIS A 110 7.44 -7.41 17.90
N HIS A 111 7.42 -6.08 17.92
CA HIS A 111 6.29 -5.31 18.45
C HIS A 111 5.70 -4.31 17.46
N GLU A 112 6.51 -3.71 16.59
CA GLU A 112 6.02 -2.68 15.66
C GLU A 112 6.42 -3.03 14.23
N ASN A 113 5.42 -3.25 13.37
CA ASN A 113 5.62 -3.49 11.95
C ASN A 113 4.66 -2.61 11.15
N VAL A 114 5.20 -1.61 10.46
CA VAL A 114 4.41 -0.65 9.69
C VAL A 114 5.02 -0.49 8.31
N LEU A 115 4.21 -0.79 7.29
CA LEU A 115 4.52 -0.52 5.89
C LEU A 115 3.78 0.75 5.47
N ILE A 116 4.52 1.75 5.02
CA ILE A 116 3.96 3.01 4.52
C ILE A 116 4.27 3.11 3.03
N VAL A 117 3.26 3.44 2.24
CA VAL A 117 3.41 3.72 0.81
C VAL A 117 3.00 5.16 0.56
N HIS A 118 3.96 5.94 0.10
CA HIS A 118 3.77 7.31 -0.34
C HIS A 118 3.64 7.34 -1.85
N ALA A 119 2.72 8.15 -2.35
CA ALA A 119 2.64 8.48 -3.76
C ALA A 119 2.45 9.98 -3.97
N GLU A 120 3.14 10.49 -4.99
CA GLU A 120 2.95 11.84 -5.52
C GLU A 120 2.49 11.74 -6.96
N PHE A 121 1.27 12.20 -7.20
CA PHE A 121 0.63 12.33 -8.49
C PHE A 121 0.77 13.76 -9.01
N PRO A 122 0.85 13.97 -10.32
CA PRO A 122 1.06 15.30 -10.90
C PRO A 122 -0.22 16.14 -10.90
N GLN A 123 -1.36 15.51 -10.59
CA GLN A 123 -2.70 16.08 -10.57
C GLN A 123 -3.58 15.24 -9.62
N PRO A 124 -4.81 15.69 -9.30
CA PRO A 124 -5.74 14.89 -8.52
C PRO A 124 -5.96 13.51 -9.13
N ALA A 125 -6.12 12.51 -8.26
CA ALA A 125 -6.19 11.10 -8.66
C ALA A 125 -7.33 10.38 -7.95
N LYS A 126 -7.91 9.37 -8.58
CA LYS A 126 -8.89 8.49 -7.96
C LYS A 126 -8.49 7.03 -8.11
N LEU A 127 -8.28 6.36 -6.97
CA LEU A 127 -7.92 4.94 -6.94
C LEU A 127 -9.12 4.05 -7.35
N ASN A 128 -8.85 3.05 -8.19
CA ASN A 128 -9.79 1.97 -8.47
C ASN A 128 -9.65 0.90 -7.38
N LEU A 129 -10.58 0.89 -6.42
CA LEU A 129 -10.52 0.03 -5.23
C LEU A 129 -10.69 -1.47 -5.52
N LYS A 130 -11.28 -1.82 -6.67
CA LYS A 130 -11.52 -3.22 -7.06
C LYS A 130 -10.30 -3.84 -7.71
N GLU A 131 -9.61 -3.06 -8.53
CA GLU A 131 -8.39 -3.50 -9.23
C GLU A 131 -7.15 -3.31 -8.35
N SER A 132 -7.12 -2.25 -7.55
CA SER A 132 -6.04 -2.02 -6.59
C SER A 132 -6.05 -3.08 -5.52
N SER A 133 -4.87 -3.59 -5.19
CA SER A 133 -4.75 -4.77 -4.33
C SER A 133 -3.36 -4.90 -3.71
N ILE A 134 -3.29 -5.71 -2.67
CA ILE A 134 -2.04 -6.15 -2.05
C ILE A 134 -1.96 -7.67 -2.04
N ARG A 135 -0.73 -8.17 -1.97
CA ARG A 135 -0.41 -9.56 -1.65
C ARG A 135 0.85 -9.59 -0.80
N LEU A 136 0.67 -9.55 0.52
CA LEU A 136 1.80 -9.43 1.46
C LEU A 136 2.20 -10.79 2.05
N PHE A 137 1.25 -11.68 2.32
CA PHE A 137 1.47 -12.93 3.04
C PHE A 137 1.15 -14.16 2.17
N LYS A 138 1.76 -15.30 2.52
CA LYS A 138 1.49 -16.59 1.88
C LYS A 138 0.10 -17.10 2.21
#